data_AF-A0A921LDN1-F1
#
_entry.id   AF-A0A921LDN1-F1
#
_cell.length_a   1.000
_cell.length_b   1.000
_cell.length_c   1.000
_cell.angle_alpha   90.00
_cell.angle_beta   90.00
_cell.angle_gamma   90.00
#
_symmetry.space_group_name_H-M   'P 1'
#
loop_
_entity.id
_entity.type
_entity.pdbx_description
1 polymer ?
#
loop_
_entity_poly.entity_id
_entity_poly.type
_entity_poly.pdbx_seq_one_letter_code
_entity_poly.pdbx_strand_id
1 'polypeptide(L)' 'MATLKYSRQREAIKEFLAGTKEHPTADTVYMHVREEFPR' A
#
# COMPACT_ATOMS: atom_id res chain seq x y z
N MET A 1 -8.45 21.73 -6.70
CA MET A 1 -7.71 20.80 -5.82
C MET A 1 -8.34 19.43 -5.97
N ALA A 2 -7.61 18.43 -6.49
CA ALA A 2 -8.15 17.08 -6.60
C ALA A 2 -8.42 16.53 -5.20
N THR A 3 -9.69 16.25 -4.88
CA THR A 3 -10.07 15.56 -3.64
C THR A 3 -9.42 14.18 -3.68
N LEU A 4 -8.34 13.99 -2.91
CA LEU A 4 -7.70 12.69 -2.77
C LEU A 4 -8.74 11.73 -2.17
N LYS A 5 -9.20 10.76 -2.97
CA LYS A 5 -10.07 9.71 -2.47
C LYS A 5 -9.25 8.86 -1.50
N TYR A 6 -9.52 9.00 -0.21
CA TYR A 6 -8.97 8.12 0.81
C TYR A 6 -9.56 6.73 0.60
N SER A 7 -8.71 5.73 0.42
CA SER A 7 -9.10 4.32 0.38
C SER A 7 -8.19 3.53 1.32
N ARG A 8 -8.74 2.50 1.96
CA ARG A 8 -7.98 1.64 2.88
C ARG A 8 -6.79 0.97 2.19
N GLN A 9 -6.92 0.64 0.90
CA GLN A 9 -5.82 0.13 0.09
C GLN A 9 -4.67 1.14 -0.06
N ARG A 10 -4.98 2.43 -0.26
CA ARG A 10 -3.96 3.48 -0.37
C ARG A 10 -3.26 3.74 0.96
N GLU A 11 -3.98 3.58 2.07
CA GLU A 11 -3.44 3.69 3.41
C GLU A 11 -2.46 2.55 3.69
N ALA A 12 -2.84 1.30 3.43
CA ALA A 12 -1.97 0.13 3.59
C ALA A 12 -0.68 0.21 2.76
N ILE A 13 -0.77 0.63 1.49
CA ILE A 13 0.43 0.86 0.67
C ILE A 13 1.34 1.90 1.34
N LYS A 14 0.76 2.97 1.89
CA LYS A 14 1.53 4.04 2.53
C LYS A 14 2.17 3.57 3.84
N GLU A 15 1.48 2.79 4.65
CA GLU A 15 2.00 2.21 5.89
C GLU A 15 3.14 1.23 5.60
N PHE A 16 2.96 0.34 4.62
CA PHE A 16 4.00 -0.57 4.17
C PHE A 16 5.25 0.19 3.69
N LEU A 17 5.06 1.22 2.85
CA LEU A 17 6.16 2.06 2.35
C LEU A 17 6.80 2.92 3.45
N ALA A 18 6.09 3.24 4.53
CA ALA A 18 6.66 3.97 5.67
C ALA A 18 7.53 3.06 6.57
N GLY A 19 7.24 1.76 6.61
CA GLY A 19 7.98 0.76 7.39
C GLY A 19 9.20 0.18 6.66
N THR A 20 9.20 0.18 5.33
CA THR A 20 10.32 -0.35 4.54
C THR A 20 11.47 0.65 4.42
N LYS A 21 12.70 0.14 4.55
CA LYS A 21 13.94 0.92 4.33
C LYS A 21 14.56 0.66 2.95
N GLU A 22 14.07 -0.34 2.26
CA GLU A 22 14.51 -0.72 0.92
C GLU A 22 13.52 -0.20 -0.13
N HIS A 23 13.86 -0.29 -1.41
CA HIS A 23 12.94 0.04 -2.49
C HIS A 23 12.18 -1.23 -2.91
N PRO A 24 10.95 -1.48 -2.38
CA PRO A 24 10.21 -2.67 -2.76
C PRO A 24 9.74 -2.58 -4.21
N THR A 25 9.58 -3.74 -4.85
CA THR A 25 8.94 -3.82 -6.18
C THR A 25 7.43 -3.74 -6.04
N ALA A 26 6.75 -3.44 -7.15
CA ALA A 26 5.29 -3.42 -7.19
C ALA A 26 4.68 -4.77 -6.78
N ASP A 27 5.31 -5.89 -7.14
CA ASP A 27 4.89 -7.23 -6.74
C ASP A 27 4.94 -7.42 -5.22
N THR A 28 6.02 -6.98 -4.56
CA THR A 28 6.14 -7.07 -3.09
C THR A 28 5.05 -6.25 -2.41
N VAL A 29 4.80 -5.02 -2.87
CA VAL A 29 3.72 -4.16 -2.36
C VAL A 29 2.36 -4.83 -2.58
N TYR A 30 2.13 -5.40 -3.77
CA TYR A 30 0.87 -6.07 -4.09
C TYR A 30 0.61 -7.30 -3.22
N MET A 31 1.62 -8.13 -2.98
CA MET A 31 1.47 -9.30 -2.11
C MET A 31 1.08 -8.90 -0.69
N HIS A 32 1.73 -7.87 -0.13
CA HIS A 32 1.42 -7.38 1.22
C HIS A 32 -0.02 -6.84 1.31
N VAL A 33 -0.43 -6.00 0.36
CA VAL A 33 -1.79 -5.42 0.32
C VAL A 33 -2.84 -6.52 0.10
N ARG A 34 -2.52 -7.57 -0.67
CA ARG A 34 -3.42 -8.71 -0.89
C ARG A 34 -3.60 -9.56 0.37
N GLU A 35 -2.55 -9.74 1.17
CA GLU A 35 -2.62 -10.42 2.47
C GLU A 35 -3.49 -9.65 3.46
N GLU A 36 -3.36 -8.32 3.50
CA GLU A 36 -4.16 -7.46 4.37
C GLU A 36 -5.62 -7.32 3.91
N PHE A 37 -5.88 -7.35 2.60
CA PHE A 37 -7.22 -7.23 2.01
C PHE A 37 -7.50 -8.38 1.02
N PRO A 38 -7.82 -9.59 1.50
CA PRO A 38 -8.03 -10.77 0.65
C PRO A 38 -9.39 -10.78 -0.10
N ARG A 39 -9.93 -9.61 -0.44
CA ARG A 39 -11.27 -9.44 -1.06
C ARG A 39 -11.25 -9.39 -2.57
#